data_AF-A0A9N9JQK7-F1
#
_entry.id   AF-A0A9N9JQK7-F1
#
_cell.length_a   1.000
_cell.length_b   1.000
_cell.length_c   1.000
_cell.angle_alpha   90.00
_cell.angle_beta   90.00
_cell.angle_gamma   90.00
#
_symmetry.space_group_name_H-M   'P 1'
#
loop_
_entity.id
_entity.type
_entity.pdbx_description
1 polymer ?
#
loop_
_entity_poly.entity_id
_entity_poly.type
_entity_poly.pdbx_seq_one_letter_code
_entity_poly.pdbx_strand_id
1 'polypeptide(L)'
;MLITAMESIASSLKQAEIIPDVSDEFVPEALLDITYGEKKVELGNRFTMGETDKAPIVNIALGVAGDDKSRFTLMMVDPDAPSRRQPDKREWRHWVIGNIPSDGNLSGGTELDGYAGPTPPSGSGDHR
;
A
#
# COMPACT_ATOMS: atom_id res chain seq x y z
N MET A 1 -12.49 -7.33 18.86
CA MET A 1 -11.10 -7.58 18.42
C MET A 1 -11.06 -7.46 16.89
N LEU A 2 -11.28 -6.23 16.40
CA LEU A 2 -11.19 -5.74 15.02
C LEU A 2 -10.93 -4.23 15.10
N ILE A 3 -11.64 -3.56 16.02
CA ILE A 3 -11.38 -2.20 16.53
C ILE A 3 -9.90 -2.02 16.92
N THR A 4 -9.33 -2.94 17.71
CA THR A 4 -7.91 -2.89 18.11
C THR A 4 -6.93 -2.99 16.94
N ALA A 5 -7.27 -3.71 15.86
CA ALA A 5 -6.42 -3.79 14.67
C ALA A 5 -6.47 -2.49 13.86
N MET A 6 -7.66 -1.91 13.68
CA MET A 6 -7.84 -0.61 12.99
C MET A 6 -7.15 0.54 13.74
N GLU A 7 -7.27 0.59 15.07
CA GLU A 7 -6.57 1.56 15.91
C GLU A 7 -5.04 1.40 15.80
N SER A 8 -4.56 0.16 15.75
CA SER A 8 -3.13 -0.11 15.56
C SER A 8 -2.62 0.38 14.20
N ILE A 9 -3.42 0.27 13.13
CA ILE A 9 -3.06 0.79 11.80
C ILE A 9 -2.90 2.30 11.82
N ALA A 10 -3.90 3.04 12.33
CA ALA A 10 -3.82 4.50 12.39
C ALA A 10 -2.59 4.97 13.18
N SER A 11 -2.26 4.29 14.29
CA SER A 11 -1.06 4.55 15.08
C SER A 11 0.23 4.28 14.29
N SER A 12 0.33 3.12 13.63
CA SER A 12 1.48 2.76 12.79
C SER A 12 1.68 3.72 11.61
N LEU A 13 0.60 4.13 10.94
CA LEU A 13 0.66 5.09 9.84
C LEU A 13 1.17 6.47 10.30
N LYS A 14 0.74 6.93 11.48
CA LYS A 14 1.25 8.18 12.08
C LYS A 14 2.72 8.05 12.51
N GLN A 15 3.11 6.93 13.13
CA GLN A 15 4.49 6.69 13.55
C GLN A 15 5.46 6.62 12.36
N ALA A 16 5.00 6.06 11.24
CA ALA A 16 5.76 6.01 9.99
C ALA A 16 5.67 7.31 9.17
N GLU A 17 4.99 8.33 9.67
CA GLU A 17 4.72 9.62 9.01
C GLU A 17 3.96 9.50 7.68
N ILE A 18 3.37 8.34 7.36
CA ILE A 18 2.48 8.17 6.20
C ILE A 18 1.29 9.11 6.30
N ILE A 19 0.81 9.32 7.53
CA ILE A 19 0.00 10.48 7.87
C ILE A 19 0.94 11.49 8.52
N PRO A 20 1.19 12.68 7.94
CA PRO A 20 0.44 13.29 6.83
C PRO A 20 1.10 13.15 5.44
N ASP A 21 2.21 12.42 5.28
CA ASP A 21 2.97 12.47 4.02
C ASP A 21 2.16 12.05 2.78
N VAL A 22 1.38 10.98 2.87
CA VAL A 22 0.66 10.36 1.74
C VAL A 22 -0.83 10.63 1.81
N SER A 23 -1.37 10.76 3.03
CA SER A 23 -2.80 10.91 3.25
C SER A 23 -3.11 11.75 4.48
N ASP A 24 -4.27 12.40 4.47
CA ASP A 24 -4.89 12.96 5.67
C ASP A 24 -5.29 11.86 6.67
N GLU A 25 -5.63 12.25 7.90
CA GLU A 25 -6.12 11.31 8.91
C GLU A 25 -7.47 10.71 8.50
N PHE A 26 -7.59 9.38 8.60
CA PHE A 26 -8.81 8.64 8.30
C PHE A 26 -9.01 7.48 9.28
N VAL A 27 -10.23 6.94 9.33
CA VAL A 27 -10.54 5.71 10.05
C VAL A 27 -10.49 4.55 9.05
N PRO A 28 -9.57 3.57 9.21
CA PRO A 28 -9.53 2.43 8.29
C PRO A 28 -10.83 1.61 8.35
N GLU A 29 -11.40 1.32 7.18
CA GLU A 29 -12.65 0.52 7.04
C GLU A 29 -12.40 -0.85 6.39
N ALA A 30 -11.18 -1.09 5.92
CA ALA A 30 -10.75 -2.33 5.29
C ALA A 30 -9.33 -2.69 5.72
N LEU A 31 -9.04 -3.99 5.72
CA LEU A 31 -7.72 -4.56 5.93
C LEU A 31 -7.16 -5.04 4.61
N LEU A 32 -5.89 -4.72 4.36
CA LEU A 32 -5.13 -5.36 3.29
C LEU A 32 -4.26 -6.46 3.89
N ASP A 33 -4.39 -7.66 3.36
CA ASP A 33 -3.47 -8.77 3.61
C ASP A 33 -2.56 -8.93 2.40
N ILE A 34 -1.30 -8.53 2.56
CA ILE A 34 -0.33 -8.41 1.48
C ILE A 34 0.84 -9.34 1.74
N THR A 35 1.20 -10.17 0.76
CA THR A 35 2.38 -11.04 0.84
C THR A 35 3.24 -10.95 -0.41
N TYR A 36 4.56 -10.90 -0.19
CA TYR A 36 5.58 -11.13 -1.21
C TYR A 36 6.18 -12.51 -0.99
N GLY A 37 5.85 -13.47 -1.85
CA GLY A 37 6.15 -14.88 -1.60
C GLY A 37 5.54 -15.34 -0.26
N GLU A 38 6.37 -15.81 0.65
CA GLU A 38 5.95 -16.27 1.99
C GLU A 38 5.97 -15.16 3.05
N LYS A 39 6.52 -13.97 2.72
CA LYS A 39 6.73 -12.89 3.68
C LYS A 39 5.58 -11.89 3.64
N LYS A 40 4.92 -11.71 4.78
CA LYS A 40 3.80 -10.78 4.96
C LYS A 40 4.26 -9.34 5.17
N VAL A 41 3.51 -8.39 4.62
CA VAL A 41 3.68 -6.96 4.93
C VAL A 41 3.03 -6.68 6.28
N GLU A 42 3.84 -6.21 7.23
CA GLU A 42 3.48 -5.98 8.63
C GLU A 42 3.86 -4.55 9.02
N LEU A 43 3.15 -3.57 8.45
CA LEU A 43 3.16 -2.14 8.84
C LEU A 43 4.54 -1.60 9.25
N GLY A 44 5.51 -1.64 8.33
CA GLY A 44 6.85 -1.08 8.53
C GLY A 44 7.97 -2.12 8.64
N ASN A 45 7.67 -3.42 8.53
CA ASN A 45 8.71 -4.43 8.33
C ASN A 45 9.43 -4.23 6.98
N ARG A 46 10.70 -4.66 6.91
CA ARG A 46 11.59 -4.36 5.78
C ARG A 46 11.55 -5.46 4.72
N PHE A 47 11.61 -5.06 3.46
CA PHE A 47 11.82 -5.94 2.32
C PHE A 47 13.08 -5.53 1.53
N THR A 48 13.75 -6.50 0.93
CA THR A 48 14.81 -6.25 -0.04
C THR A 48 14.24 -6.03 -1.44
N MET A 49 15.00 -5.39 -2.33
CA MET A 49 14.61 -5.23 -3.74
C MET A 49 14.33 -6.57 -4.43
N GLY A 50 15.07 -7.63 -4.04
CA GLY A 50 14.86 -8.98 -4.59
C GLY A 50 13.58 -9.65 -4.09
N GLU A 51 13.15 -9.37 -2.85
CA GLU A 51 11.88 -9.90 -2.32
C GLU A 51 10.65 -9.23 -2.96
N THR A 52 10.82 -8.06 -3.59
CA THR A 52 9.74 -7.24 -4.14
C THR A 52 9.84 -7.10 -5.67
N ASP A 53 10.54 -8.03 -6.34
CA ASP A 53 10.74 -8.00 -7.79
C ASP A 53 9.46 -8.32 -8.59
N LYS A 54 8.51 -9.03 -7.97
CA LYS A 54 7.17 -9.34 -8.50
C LYS A 54 6.09 -8.69 -7.65
N ALA A 55 4.96 -8.42 -8.29
CA ALA A 55 3.77 -7.90 -7.61
C ALA A 55 3.36 -8.82 -6.45
N PRO A 56 2.94 -8.26 -5.30
CA PRO A 56 2.49 -9.06 -4.18
C PRO A 56 1.11 -9.66 -4.45
N ILE A 57 0.75 -10.67 -3.66
CA ILE A 57 -0.64 -11.08 -3.53
C ILE A 57 -1.30 -10.11 -2.56
N VAL A 58 -2.44 -9.54 -2.96
CA VAL A 58 -3.23 -8.61 -2.14
C VAL A 58 -4.63 -9.18 -1.97
N ASN A 59 -5.04 -9.40 -0.73
CA ASN A 59 -6.41 -9.72 -0.39
C ASN A 59 -7.02 -8.54 0.40
N ILE A 60 -8.26 -8.17 0.07
CA ILE A 60 -8.97 -7.08 0.72
C ILE A 60 -10.03 -7.68 1.65
N ALA A 61 -9.88 -7.49 2.95
CA ALA A 61 -10.89 -7.84 3.94
C ALA A 61 -11.72 -6.59 4.27
N LEU A 62 -12.92 -6.52 3.69
CA LEU A 62 -13.85 -5.42 3.86
C LEU A 62 -14.63 -5.55 5.18
N GLY A 63 -14.69 -4.47 5.96
CA GLY A 63 -15.50 -4.42 7.18
C GLY A 63 -17.01 -4.34 6.91
N VAL A 64 -17.40 -3.79 5.76
CA VAL A 64 -18.78 -3.67 5.28
C VAL A 64 -18.81 -3.96 3.79
N ALA A 65 -19.80 -4.74 3.34
CA ALA A 65 -20.01 -4.94 1.91
C ALA A 65 -20.43 -3.59 1.27
N GLY A 66 -19.68 -3.13 0.27
CA GLY A 66 -20.14 -2.05 -0.60
C GLY A 66 -21.36 -2.48 -1.41
N ASP A 67 -22.11 -1.53 -1.97
CA ASP A 67 -23.13 -1.90 -2.95
C ASP A 67 -22.49 -2.46 -4.24
N ASP A 68 -23.29 -3.11 -5.10
CA ASP A 68 -22.79 -3.73 -6.35
C ASP A 68 -22.18 -2.72 -7.35
N LYS A 69 -22.39 -1.42 -7.12
CA LYS A 69 -21.88 -0.32 -7.95
C LYS A 69 -20.57 0.25 -7.40
N SER A 70 -20.26 0.05 -6.13
CA SER A 70 -19.01 0.47 -5.52
C SER A 70 -17.82 -0.14 -6.25
N ARG A 71 -16.76 0.65 -6.40
CA ARG A 71 -15.48 0.24 -6.97
C ARG A 71 -14.35 0.70 -6.07
N PHE A 72 -13.28 -0.07 -6.01
CA PHE A 72 -12.06 0.28 -5.30
C PHE A 72 -10.92 0.58 -6.28
N THR A 73 -9.93 1.30 -5.77
CA THR A 73 -8.64 1.51 -6.43
C THR A 73 -7.54 1.11 -5.46
N LEU A 74 -6.59 0.29 -5.91
CA LEU A 74 -5.37 -0.01 -5.19
C LEU A 74 -4.24 0.87 -5.75
N MET A 75 -3.46 1.47 -4.85
CA MET A 75 -2.26 2.23 -5.20
C MET A 75 -1.08 1.79 -4.32
N MET A 76 0.08 1.60 -4.94
CA MET A 76 1.37 1.46 -4.27
C MET A 76 2.23 2.65 -4.69
N VAL A 77 2.65 3.45 -3.72
CA VAL A 77 3.39 4.70 -3.93
C VAL A 77 4.60 4.78 -3.01
N ASP A 78 5.66 5.43 -3.48
CA ASP A 78 6.87 5.77 -2.72
C ASP A 78 6.91 7.29 -2.48
N PRO A 79 6.66 7.77 -1.25
CA PRO A 79 6.71 9.19 -0.90
C PRO A 79 8.15 9.69 -0.64
N ASP A 80 9.12 8.79 -0.67
CA ASP A 80 10.52 9.05 -0.35
C ASP A 80 11.38 9.21 -1.61
N ALA A 81 10.83 9.13 -2.83
CA ALA A 81 11.63 9.29 -4.04
C ALA A 81 12.25 10.70 -4.20
N PRO A 82 13.56 10.85 -4.53
CA PRO A 82 14.60 9.82 -4.62
C PRO A 82 15.27 9.46 -3.29
N SER A 83 15.07 10.25 -2.22
CA SER A 83 15.39 9.86 -0.84
C SER A 83 14.45 10.56 0.15
N ARG A 84 14.13 9.94 1.28
CA ARG A 84 13.29 10.56 2.34
C ARG A 84 13.82 11.92 2.82
N ARG A 85 15.14 12.12 2.76
CA ARG A 85 15.78 13.38 3.14
C ARG A 85 15.54 14.52 2.14
N GLN A 86 15.40 14.20 0.86
CA GLN A 86 15.14 15.14 -0.22
C GLN A 86 14.17 14.51 -1.22
N PRO A 87 12.86 14.43 -0.87
CA PRO A 87 11.89 13.69 -1.66
C PRO A 87 11.27 14.59 -2.74
N ASP A 88 12.08 15.17 -3.63
CA ASP A 88 11.65 16.12 -4.66
C ASP A 88 10.91 15.47 -5.84
N LYS A 89 10.84 14.13 -5.88
CA LYS A 89 10.10 13.33 -6.86
C LYS A 89 8.92 12.57 -6.26
N ARG A 90 8.56 12.85 -5.01
CA ARG A 90 7.37 12.25 -4.39
C ARG A 90 6.09 12.69 -5.12
N GLU A 91 5.10 11.83 -5.31
CA GLU A 91 5.10 10.37 -5.07
C GLU A 91 5.48 9.59 -6.34
N TRP A 92 6.31 8.56 -6.20
CA TRP A 92 6.55 7.62 -7.29
C TRP A 92 5.52 6.50 -7.26
N ARG A 93 4.78 6.32 -8.35
CA ARG A 93 3.73 5.28 -8.45
C ARG A 93 4.34 3.96 -8.89
N HIS A 94 4.30 2.96 -8.02
CA HIS A 94 4.79 1.61 -8.29
C HIS A 94 3.72 0.72 -8.91
N TRP A 95 2.46 0.91 -8.54
CA TRP A 95 1.36 0.06 -9.04
C TRP A 95 0.02 0.76 -8.85
N VAL A 96 -0.83 0.75 -9.87
CA VAL A 96 -2.19 1.29 -9.78
C VAL A 96 -3.18 0.35 -10.46
N ILE A 97 -4.16 -0.14 -9.70
CA ILE A 97 -5.30 -0.90 -10.22
C ILE A 97 -6.57 -0.13 -9.88
N GLY A 98 -7.31 0.32 -10.90
CA GLY A 98 -8.62 0.94 -10.75
C GLY A 98 -9.76 -0.04 -10.98
N ASN A 99 -11.00 0.42 -10.78
CA ASN A 99 -12.22 -0.32 -11.11
C ASN A 99 -12.33 -1.71 -10.46
N ILE A 100 -11.67 -1.95 -9.33
CA ILE A 100 -11.78 -3.22 -8.60
C ILE A 100 -13.24 -3.36 -8.14
N PRO A 101 -13.92 -4.49 -8.40
CA PRO A 101 -15.31 -4.69 -7.98
C PRO A 101 -15.49 -4.62 -6.46
N SER A 102 -16.73 -4.47 -6.00
CA SER A 102 -17.07 -4.30 -4.58
C SER A 102 -16.76 -5.52 -3.71
N ASP A 103 -16.47 -6.68 -4.31
CA ASP A 103 -15.99 -7.88 -3.63
C ASP A 103 -14.47 -7.84 -3.31
N GLY A 104 -13.77 -6.79 -3.76
CA GLY A 104 -12.34 -6.61 -3.54
C GLY A 104 -11.45 -7.51 -4.39
N ASN A 105 -11.99 -8.23 -5.38
CA ASN A 105 -11.20 -9.11 -6.24
C ASN A 105 -10.39 -8.29 -7.27
N LEU A 106 -9.09 -8.15 -7.02
CA LEU A 106 -8.16 -7.41 -7.90
C LEU A 106 -8.18 -7.88 -9.37
N SER A 107 -8.48 -9.16 -9.64
CA SER A 107 -8.52 -9.68 -11.02
C SER A 107 -9.69 -9.12 -11.85
N GLY A 108 -10.72 -8.58 -11.20
CA GLY A 108 -11.80 -7.84 -11.84
C GLY A 108 -11.47 -6.36 -12.07
N GLY A 109 -10.33 -5.87 -11.56
CA GLY A 109 -9.86 -4.51 -11.75
C GLY A 109 -9.20 -4.27 -13.11
N THR A 110 -8.84 -3.02 -13.35
CA THR A 110 -8.08 -2.57 -14.53
C THR A 110 -6.72 -2.06 -14.05
N GLU A 111 -5.64 -2.69 -14.50
CA GLU A 111 -4.28 -2.20 -14.25
C GLU A 111 -4.06 -0.90 -15.06
N LEU A 112 -3.94 0.23 -14.35
CA LEU A 112 -3.74 1.56 -14.93
C LEU A 112 -2.25 1.89 -15.05
N ASP A 113 -1.47 1.48 -14.05
CA ASP A 113 0.00 1.45 -14.09
C ASP A 113 0.46 0.05 -13.69
N GLY A 114 1.27 -0.59 -14.54
CA GLY A 114 1.83 -1.91 -14.28
C GLY A 114 2.76 -1.92 -13.08
N TYR A 115 2.80 -3.04 -12.36
CA TYR A 115 3.70 -3.19 -11.21
C TYR A 115 5.17 -2.98 -11.58
N ALA A 116 5.81 -2.03 -10.92
CA ALA A 116 7.25 -1.81 -10.92
C ALA A 116 7.76 -1.92 -9.48
N GLY A 117 8.62 -2.89 -9.20
CA GLY A 117 9.14 -3.11 -7.84
C GLY A 117 9.99 -1.95 -7.29
N PRO A 118 10.11 -1.81 -5.95
CA PRO A 118 10.99 -0.85 -5.31
C PRO A 118 12.44 -0.96 -5.77
N THR A 119 13.01 0.16 -6.20
CA THR A 119 14.41 0.28 -6.64
C THR A 119 15.06 1.55 -6.08
N PRO A 120 15.10 1.73 -4.74
CA PRO A 120 15.65 2.94 -4.13
C PRO A 120 17.11 3.16 -4.56
N PRO A 121 17.52 4.41 -4.86
CA PRO A 121 18.90 4.70 -5.25
C PRO A 121 19.93 4.27 -4.20
N SER A 122 21.11 3.85 -4.64
CA SER A 122 22.18 3.49 -3.69
C SER A 122 22.53 4.68 -2.80
N GLY A 123 22.46 4.48 -1.48
CA GLY A 123 22.74 5.52 -0.49
C GLY A 123 21.56 6.43 -0.14
N SER A 124 20.37 6.25 -0.72
CA SER A 124 19.16 7.03 -0.35
C SER A 124 18.56 6.64 0.99
N GLY A 125 18.89 5.43 1.48
CA GLY A 125 18.32 4.85 2.70
C GLY A 125 17.10 3.97 2.40
N ASP A 126 16.33 3.67 3.45
CA ASP A 126 15.07 2.94 3.31
C ASP A 126 13.98 3.89 2.79
N HIS A 127 13.14 3.38 1.87
CA HIS A 127 11.95 4.07 1.36
C HIS A 127 10.69 3.39 1.93
N ARG A 128 9.63 4.16 2.10
CA ARG A 128 8.32 3.70 2.59
C ARG A 128 7.40 3.26 1.47
#